data_AF-A0A0V0H237-F1
#
_entry.id   AF-A0A0V0H237-F1
#
_cell.length_a   1.000
_cell.length_b   1.000
_cell.length_c   1.000
_cell.angle_alpha   90.00
_cell.angle_beta   90.00
_cell.angle_gamma   90.00
#
_symmetry.space_group_name_H-M   'P 1'
#
loop_
_entity.id
_entity.type
_entity.pdbx_description
1 polymer ?
#
loop_
_entity_poly.entity_id
_entity_poly.type
_entity_poly.pdbx_seq_one_letter_code
_entity_poly.pdbx_strand_id
1 'polypeptide(L)'
;METLYSTVEYWLVNHPIITNFEWNQTSTFGSSLLFLALTVLTYLTLTFSFHYFPLLPTLSPASLRFISAVHNLFLFILSLIMAVGCSLSAFHQMPQNDWTWVVCFPANQTPPRGPVFFWAYIFYFSKIVEFLDTLLIILSGSRSRRLSFLHVYHHAVVVVMCYLWLSSSQTLFPVALVTNASVHVLMYA
;
A
#
# COMPACT_ATOMS: atom_id res chain seq x y z
N MET A 1 21.95 -12.83 -17.02
CA MET A 1 21.16 -12.96 -15.78
C MET A 1 21.68 -11.99 -14.72
N GLU A 2 23.00 -11.89 -14.52
CA GLU A 2 23.62 -10.90 -13.62
C GLU A 2 23.31 -9.43 -14.00
N THR A 3 23.25 -9.11 -15.30
CA THR A 3 22.92 -7.76 -15.79
C THR A 3 21.48 -7.34 -15.47
N LEU A 4 20.52 -8.25 -15.57
CA LEU A 4 19.12 -7.98 -15.22
C LEU A 4 18.96 -7.83 -13.70
N TYR A 5 19.55 -8.74 -12.91
CA TYR A 5 19.49 -8.68 -11.45
C TYR A 5 20.07 -7.36 -10.92
N SER A 6 21.29 -7.00 -11.33
CA SER A 6 21.94 -5.75 -10.92
C SER A 6 21.15 -4.50 -11.34
N THR A 7 20.50 -4.52 -12.50
CA THR A 7 19.64 -3.43 -12.96
C THR A 7 18.39 -3.30 -12.09
N VAL A 8 17.72 -4.41 -11.79
CA VAL A 8 16.53 -4.43 -10.92
C VAL A 8 16.89 -4.01 -9.50
N GLU A 9 17.99 -4.53 -8.95
CA GLU A 9 18.49 -4.17 -7.63
C GLU A 9 18.84 -2.67 -7.56
N TYR A 10 19.45 -2.12 -8.60
CA TYR A 10 19.71 -0.69 -8.68
C TYR A 10 18.42 0.13 -8.58
N TRP A 11 17.43 -0.15 -9.43
CA TRP A 11 16.21 0.65 -9.49
C TRP A 11 15.28 0.44 -8.29
N LEU A 12 15.33 -0.72 -7.62
CA LEU A 12 14.41 -1.04 -6.53
C LEU A 12 15.03 -0.93 -5.12
N VAL A 13 16.36 -0.81 -5.01
CA VAL A 13 17.06 -0.77 -3.71
C VAL A 13 18.08 0.35 -3.65
N ASN A 14 19.03 0.38 -4.61
CA ASN A 14 20.20 1.28 -4.54
C ASN A 14 19.95 2.67 -5.15
N HIS A 15 18.78 2.91 -5.73
CA HIS A 15 18.45 4.20 -6.31
C HIS A 15 18.43 5.27 -5.20
N PRO A 16 19.04 6.46 -5.39
CA PRO A 16 19.21 7.44 -4.32
C PRO A 16 17.92 7.88 -3.60
N ILE A 17 16.79 7.90 -4.31
CA ILE A 17 15.47 8.20 -3.73
C ILE A 17 15.04 7.14 -2.71
N ILE A 18 15.40 5.88 -2.94
CA ILE A 18 15.04 4.72 -2.12
C ILE A 18 16.01 4.60 -0.95
N THR A 19 17.31 4.66 -1.24
CA THR A 19 18.36 4.48 -0.22
C THR A 19 18.38 5.61 0.80
N ASN A 20 18.14 6.85 0.37
CA ASN A 20 18.12 8.02 1.26
C ASN A 20 16.73 8.37 1.78
N PHE A 21 15.73 7.49 1.57
CA PHE A 21 14.40 7.72 2.10
C PHE A 21 14.42 7.73 3.63
N GLU A 22 13.71 8.69 4.24
CA GLU A 22 13.50 8.75 5.68
C GLU A 22 12.06 9.17 5.93
N TRP A 23 11.33 8.36 6.69
CA TRP A 23 10.00 8.74 7.16
C TRP A 23 10.13 9.73 8.31
N ASN A 24 9.70 10.95 8.06
CA ASN A 24 9.68 12.02 9.04
C ASN A 24 8.29 12.62 9.13
N GLN A 25 7.72 12.54 10.34
CA GLN A 25 6.39 13.01 10.68
C GLN A 25 6.07 14.45 10.26
N THR A 26 7.08 15.32 10.17
CA THR A 26 6.94 16.75 9.91
C THR A 26 7.16 17.16 8.46
N SER A 27 7.98 16.42 7.71
CA SER A 27 8.42 16.81 6.36
C SER A 27 7.98 15.86 5.26
N THR A 28 7.68 14.59 5.59
CA THR A 28 7.28 13.61 4.60
C THR A 28 5.83 13.84 4.18
N PHE A 29 5.56 13.82 2.88
CA PHE A 29 4.19 13.98 2.42
C PHE A 29 3.30 12.84 2.93
N GLY A 30 2.14 13.17 3.48
CA GLY A 30 1.21 12.19 4.04
C GLY A 30 1.58 11.61 5.41
N SER A 31 2.66 12.09 6.04
CA SER A 31 3.06 11.62 7.37
C SER A 31 2.35 12.30 8.52
N SER A 32 1.58 13.37 8.29
CA SER A 32 0.90 14.06 9.40
C SER A 32 -0.33 13.27 9.87
N LEU A 33 -0.59 13.30 11.19
CA LEU A 33 -1.80 12.67 11.75
C LEU A 33 -3.08 13.31 11.18
N LEU A 34 -3.02 14.62 10.89
CA LEU A 34 -4.12 15.33 10.23
C LEU A 34 -4.39 14.76 8.83
N PHE A 35 -3.35 14.51 8.02
CA PHE A 35 -3.52 13.91 6.71
C PHE A 35 -4.18 12.53 6.81
N LEU A 36 -3.72 11.68 7.73
CA LEU A 36 -4.33 10.37 7.97
C LEU A 36 -5.80 10.50 8.37
N ALA A 37 -6.09 11.34 9.36
CA ALA A 37 -7.44 11.53 9.88
C ALA A 37 -8.39 12.05 8.79
N LEU A 38 -7.95 13.04 8.02
CA LEU A 38 -8.73 13.56 6.89
C LEU A 38 -8.92 12.51 5.80
N THR A 39 -7.92 11.71 5.49
CA THR A 39 -8.01 10.64 4.48
C THR A 39 -9.06 9.59 4.88
N VAL A 40 -9.01 9.09 6.12
CA VAL A 40 -9.96 8.09 6.63
C VAL A 40 -11.36 8.70 6.75
N LEU A 41 -11.48 9.91 7.29
CA LEU A 41 -12.77 10.60 7.40
C LEU A 41 -13.40 10.82 6.02
N THR A 42 -12.62 11.32 5.06
CA THR A 42 -13.08 11.52 3.68
C THR A 42 -13.54 10.21 3.06
N TYR A 43 -12.76 9.13 3.20
CA TYR A 43 -13.14 7.81 2.69
C TYR A 43 -14.47 7.33 3.28
N LEU A 44 -14.62 7.37 4.60
CA LEU A 44 -15.83 6.92 5.28
C LEU A 44 -17.04 7.79 4.92
N THR A 45 -16.89 9.12 4.98
CA THR A 45 -17.96 10.06 4.64
C THR A 45 -18.43 9.85 3.21
N LEU A 46 -17.52 9.82 2.22
CA LEU A 46 -17.89 9.60 0.82
C LEU A 46 -18.54 8.22 0.62
N THR A 47 -17.99 7.17 1.22
CA THR A 47 -18.52 5.81 1.11
C THR A 47 -19.94 5.72 1.66
N PHE A 48 -20.18 6.25 2.87
CA PHE A 48 -21.52 6.23 3.47
C PHE A 48 -22.49 7.16 2.73
N SER A 49 -22.06 8.37 2.35
CA SER A 49 -22.88 9.31 1.59
C SER A 49 -23.35 8.69 0.28
N PHE A 50 -22.46 8.09 -0.52
CA PHE A 50 -22.83 7.46 -1.79
C PHE A 50 -23.54 6.11 -1.64
N HIS A 51 -23.38 5.43 -0.50
CA HIS A 51 -24.15 4.24 -0.20
C HIS A 51 -25.63 4.58 0.05
N TYR A 52 -25.91 5.55 0.92
CA TYR A 52 -27.28 5.93 1.30
C TYR A 52 -27.94 6.87 0.30
N PHE A 53 -27.18 7.80 -0.29
CA PHE A 53 -27.67 8.77 -1.26
C PHE A 53 -27.06 8.47 -2.63
N PRO A 54 -27.85 8.02 -3.63
CA PRO A 54 -27.36 7.72 -4.97
C PRO A 54 -27.07 9.00 -5.78
N LEU A 55 -26.13 9.81 -5.30
CA LEU A 55 -25.72 11.07 -5.92
C LEU A 55 -24.88 10.85 -7.18
N LEU A 56 -24.21 9.69 -7.28
CA LEU A 56 -23.40 9.34 -8.44
C LEU A 56 -24.20 8.52 -9.46
N PRO A 57 -24.09 8.82 -10.77
CA PRO A 57 -24.72 8.04 -11.80
C PRO A 57 -24.06 6.66 -11.90
N THR A 58 -24.86 5.65 -12.22
CA THR A 58 -24.35 4.31 -12.53
C THR A 58 -23.59 4.35 -13.86
N LEU A 59 -22.38 3.82 -13.87
CA LEU A 59 -21.59 3.74 -15.10
C LEU A 59 -22.12 2.64 -16.02
N SER A 60 -21.95 2.83 -17.33
CA SER A 60 -22.24 1.78 -18.30
C SER A 60 -21.35 0.55 -18.02
N PRO A 61 -21.83 -0.69 -18.27
CA PRO A 61 -21.02 -1.89 -18.06
C PRO A 61 -19.70 -1.89 -18.84
N ALA A 62 -19.67 -1.27 -20.03
CA ALA A 62 -18.47 -1.16 -20.84
C ALA A 62 -17.44 -0.21 -20.20
N SER A 63 -17.87 0.98 -19.79
CA SER A 63 -17.01 1.96 -19.10
C SER A 63 -16.49 1.41 -17.78
N LEU A 64 -17.35 0.75 -17.00
CA LEU A 64 -16.95 0.14 -15.73
C LEU A 64 -15.87 -0.93 -15.94
N ARG A 65 -16.06 -1.85 -16.90
CA ARG A 65 -15.06 -2.88 -17.22
C ARG A 65 -13.73 -2.28 -17.65
N PHE A 66 -13.75 -1.25 -18.49
CA PHE A 66 -12.53 -0.59 -18.94
C PHE A 66 -11.79 0.08 -17.77
N ILE A 67 -12.49 0.88 -16.96
CA ILE A 67 -11.87 1.57 -15.81
C ILE A 67 -11.35 0.55 -14.79
N SER A 68 -12.14 -0.48 -14.46
CA SER A 68 -11.70 -1.56 -13.57
C SER A 68 -10.48 -2.32 -14.12
N ALA A 69 -10.44 -2.61 -15.43
CA ALA A 69 -9.28 -3.28 -16.02
C ALA A 69 -8.00 -2.44 -15.93
N VAL A 70 -8.09 -1.13 -16.21
CA VAL A 70 -6.96 -0.21 -16.07
C VAL A 70 -6.52 -0.08 -14.61
N HIS A 71 -7.48 0.04 -13.68
CA HIS A 71 -7.20 0.13 -12.26
C HIS A 71 -6.54 -1.14 -11.71
N ASN A 72 -7.08 -2.31 -12.06
CA ASN A 72 -6.54 -3.60 -11.65
C ASN A 72 -5.14 -3.83 -12.25
N LEU A 73 -4.92 -3.48 -13.51
CA LEU A 73 -3.58 -3.57 -14.12
C LEU A 73 -2.56 -2.68 -13.39
N PHE A 74 -2.96 -1.46 -13.03
CA PHE A 74 -2.12 -0.57 -12.24
C PHE A 74 -1.78 -1.18 -10.87
N LEU A 75 -2.79 -1.68 -10.14
CA LEU A 75 -2.58 -2.29 -8.82
C LEU A 75 -1.77 -3.58 -8.91
N PHE A 76 -1.97 -4.40 -9.93
CA PHE A 76 -1.17 -5.59 -10.22
C PHE A 76 0.31 -5.23 -10.38
N ILE A 77 0.64 -4.26 -11.24
CA ILE A 77 2.02 -3.82 -11.47
C ILE A 77 2.62 -3.22 -10.18
N LEU A 78 1.88 -2.36 -9.50
CA LEU A 78 2.32 -1.73 -8.25
C LEU A 78 2.59 -2.78 -7.16
N SER A 79 1.70 -3.74 -6.98
CA SER A 79 1.86 -4.84 -6.02
C SER A 79 3.06 -5.73 -6.35
N LEU A 80 3.30 -6.02 -7.63
CA LEU A 80 4.47 -6.79 -8.04
C LEU A 80 5.77 -6.03 -7.73
N ILE A 81 5.82 -4.74 -8.07
CA ILE A 81 6.98 -3.88 -7.79
C ILE A 81 7.24 -3.78 -6.28
N MET A 82 6.19 -3.60 -5.46
CA MET A 82 6.33 -3.56 -4.00
C MET A 82 6.80 -4.89 -3.42
N ALA A 83 6.25 -6.01 -3.89
CA ALA A 83 6.64 -7.35 -3.42
C ALA A 83 8.13 -7.62 -3.72
N VAL A 84 8.58 -7.36 -4.96
CA VAL A 84 9.97 -7.55 -5.35
C VAL A 84 10.89 -6.54 -4.65
N GLY A 85 10.53 -5.26 -4.67
CA GLY A 85 11.34 -4.19 -4.10
C GLY A 85 11.54 -4.32 -2.60
N CYS A 86 10.47 -4.61 -1.84
CA CYS A 86 10.57 -4.83 -0.40
C CYS A 86 11.35 -6.10 -0.06
N SER A 87 11.16 -7.19 -0.82
CA SER A 87 11.95 -8.42 -0.63
C SER A 87 13.44 -8.15 -0.80
N LEU A 88 13.85 -7.55 -1.93
CA LEU A 88 15.25 -7.22 -2.20
C LEU A 88 15.81 -6.25 -1.15
N SER A 89 15.03 -5.26 -0.75
CA SER A 89 15.42 -4.29 0.30
C SER A 89 15.64 -4.96 1.64
N ALA A 90 14.77 -5.89 2.03
CA ALA A 90 14.89 -6.64 3.27
C ALA A 90 16.16 -7.52 3.26
N PHE A 91 16.44 -8.20 2.15
CA PHE A 91 17.67 -8.99 2.01
C PHE A 91 18.94 -8.11 2.03
N HIS A 92 18.88 -6.93 1.43
CA HIS A 92 20.02 -6.01 1.38
C HIS A 92 20.34 -5.37 2.74
N GLN A 93 19.32 -5.03 3.53
CA GLN A 93 19.50 -4.40 4.85
C GLN A 93 19.71 -5.39 6.00
N MET A 94 19.43 -6.67 5.79
CA MET A 94 19.62 -7.72 6.78
C MET A 94 21.10 -7.87 7.15
N PRO A 95 21.47 -7.83 8.45
CA PRO A 95 22.83 -8.12 8.89
C PRO A 95 23.26 -9.54 8.49
N GLN A 96 24.57 -9.77 8.32
CA GLN A 96 25.09 -11.07 7.91
C GLN A 96 24.59 -12.19 8.83
N ASN A 97 23.91 -13.18 8.22
CA ASN A 97 23.31 -14.34 8.87
C ASN A 97 22.22 -14.06 9.93
N ASP A 98 21.70 -12.84 10.02
CA ASP A 98 20.64 -12.50 10.98
C ASP A 98 19.25 -12.45 10.34
N TRP A 99 18.71 -13.63 10.06
CA TRP A 99 17.34 -13.80 9.55
C TRP A 99 16.26 -13.29 10.50
N THR A 100 16.59 -13.10 11.79
CA THR A 100 15.64 -12.56 12.75
C THR A 100 15.33 -11.10 12.45
N TRP A 101 16.24 -10.36 11.81
CA TRP A 101 16.05 -8.95 11.45
C TRP A 101 14.84 -8.72 10.52
N VAL A 102 14.59 -9.64 9.57
CA VAL A 102 13.47 -9.55 8.62
C VAL A 102 12.11 -9.60 9.35
N VAL A 103 12.07 -10.32 10.47
CA VAL A 103 10.87 -10.57 11.28
C VAL A 103 10.81 -9.58 12.45
N CYS A 104 11.93 -9.28 13.06
CA CYS A 104 12.08 -8.55 14.30
C CYS A 104 13.18 -7.50 14.14
N PHE A 105 12.78 -6.24 13.94
CA PHE A 105 13.71 -5.14 14.00
C PHE A 105 14.30 -4.99 15.40
N PRO A 106 15.61 -4.70 15.53
CA PRO A 106 16.24 -4.34 16.78
C PRO A 106 15.49 -3.19 17.47
N ALA A 107 14.97 -3.45 18.67
CA ALA A 107 14.17 -2.49 19.44
C ALA A 107 14.97 -1.21 19.70
N ASN A 108 14.34 -0.05 19.45
CA ASN A 108 14.93 1.30 19.61
C ASN A 108 16.21 1.57 18.81
N GLN A 109 16.58 0.71 17.86
CA GLN A 109 17.82 0.84 17.07
C GLN A 109 17.56 0.95 15.57
N THR A 110 16.31 0.79 15.13
CA THR A 110 15.94 0.83 13.72
C THR A 110 15.22 2.14 13.42
N PRO A 111 15.95 3.20 12.99
CA PRO A 111 15.31 4.41 12.50
C PRO A 111 14.48 4.11 11.23
N PRO A 112 13.36 4.82 10.99
CA PRO A 112 12.47 4.56 9.87
C PRO A 112 13.03 5.11 8.54
N ARG A 113 14.20 4.59 8.13
CA ARG A 113 14.97 5.05 6.98
C ARG A 113 15.49 3.90 6.12
N GLY A 114 15.72 4.21 4.85
CA GLY A 114 16.28 3.30 3.87
C GLY A 114 15.24 2.51 3.07
N PRO A 115 15.71 1.57 2.23
CA PRO A 115 14.90 0.95 1.19
C PRO A 115 13.64 0.23 1.68
N VAL A 116 13.68 -0.50 2.81
CA VAL A 116 12.50 -1.16 3.37
C VAL A 116 11.42 -0.14 3.74
N PHE A 117 11.81 0.98 4.35
CA PHE A 117 10.87 2.04 4.75
C PHE A 117 10.36 2.85 3.56
N PHE A 118 11.13 2.95 2.48
CA PHE A 118 10.64 3.49 1.22
C PHE A 118 9.49 2.63 0.68
N TRP A 119 9.66 1.31 0.59
CA TRP A 119 8.59 0.43 0.12
C TRP A 119 7.41 0.39 1.08
N ALA A 120 7.65 0.51 2.39
CA ALA A 120 6.62 0.70 3.40
C ALA A 120 5.76 1.94 3.13
N TYR A 121 6.42 3.04 2.74
CA TYR A 121 5.76 4.29 2.39
C TYR A 121 4.91 4.16 1.12
N ILE A 122 5.46 3.51 0.07
CA ILE A 122 4.69 3.24 -1.15
C ILE A 122 3.49 2.32 -0.86
N PHE A 123 3.65 1.32 0.01
CA PHE A 123 2.57 0.43 0.44
C PHE A 123 1.48 1.18 1.20
N TYR A 124 1.84 2.10 2.10
CA TYR A 124 0.88 2.97 2.76
C TYR A 124 0.02 3.75 1.76
N PHE A 125 0.64 4.34 0.74
CA PHE A 125 -0.09 5.06 -0.32
C PHE A 125 -0.90 4.12 -1.22
N SER A 126 -0.43 2.90 -1.49
CA SER A 126 -1.19 1.93 -2.28
C SER A 126 -2.55 1.64 -1.65
N LYS A 127 -2.64 1.59 -0.32
CA LYS A 127 -3.91 1.37 0.39
C LYS A 127 -4.91 2.51 0.22
N ILE A 128 -4.43 3.73 0.03
CA ILE A 128 -5.29 4.88 -0.31
C ILE A 128 -5.77 4.76 -1.76
N VAL A 129 -4.92 4.30 -2.68
CA VAL A 129 -5.31 4.07 -4.08
C VAL A 129 -6.35 2.96 -4.18
N GLU A 130 -6.28 1.93 -3.34
CA GLU A 130 -7.27 0.85 -3.25
C GLU A 130 -8.67 1.34 -2.81
N PHE A 131 -8.83 2.58 -2.32
CA PHE A 131 -10.17 3.16 -2.11
C PHE A 131 -10.98 3.30 -3.42
N LEU A 132 -10.30 3.31 -4.56
CA LEU A 132 -10.98 3.28 -5.86
C LEU A 132 -11.77 1.98 -6.07
N ASP A 133 -11.41 0.86 -5.44
CA ASP A 133 -12.21 -0.37 -5.48
C ASP A 133 -13.60 -0.13 -4.89
N THR A 134 -13.66 0.57 -3.75
CA THR A 134 -14.91 0.99 -3.11
C THR A 134 -15.72 1.90 -4.03
N LEU A 135 -15.07 2.87 -4.69
CA LEU A 135 -15.72 3.76 -5.65
C LEU A 135 -16.27 3.01 -6.87
N LEU A 136 -15.52 2.07 -7.44
CA LEU A 136 -15.95 1.25 -8.57
C LEU A 136 -17.13 0.35 -8.18
N ILE A 137 -17.14 -0.22 -6.97
CA ILE A 137 -18.29 -0.93 -6.43
C ILE A 137 -19.51 -0.02 -6.36
N ILE A 138 -19.35 1.21 -5.86
CA ILE A 138 -20.42 2.20 -5.76
C ILE A 138 -21.01 2.54 -7.14
N LEU A 139 -20.16 2.73 -8.14
CA LEU A 139 -20.54 3.06 -9.51
C LEU A 139 -21.11 1.87 -10.31
N SER A 140 -20.87 0.62 -9.86
CA SER A 140 -21.26 -0.61 -10.56
C SER A 140 -22.75 -0.97 -10.51
N GLY A 141 -23.58 -0.19 -9.80
CA GLY A 141 -24.99 -0.49 -9.56
C GLY A 141 -25.25 -1.69 -8.63
N SER A 142 -24.23 -2.49 -8.30
CA SER A 142 -24.30 -3.66 -7.40
C SER A 142 -23.89 -3.33 -5.95
N ARG A 143 -24.19 -2.11 -5.49
CA ARG A 143 -23.79 -1.57 -4.19
C ARG A 143 -24.07 -2.50 -3.02
N SER A 144 -25.33 -2.85 -2.79
CA SER A 144 -25.75 -3.63 -1.62
C SER A 144 -25.26 -5.08 -1.61
N ARG A 145 -24.81 -5.61 -2.75
CA ARG A 145 -24.28 -6.98 -2.84
C ARG A 145 -22.77 -7.02 -2.61
N ARG A 146 -22.04 -6.01 -3.09
CA ARG A 146 -20.57 -6.01 -3.12
C ARG A 146 -19.93 -5.18 -2.01
N LEU A 147 -20.59 -4.11 -1.56
CA LEU A 147 -20.08 -3.26 -0.49
C LEU A 147 -20.47 -3.83 0.88
N SER A 148 -19.65 -4.73 1.40
CA SER A 148 -19.84 -5.32 2.73
C SER A 148 -19.23 -4.45 3.84
N PHE A 149 -19.68 -4.66 5.09
CA PHE A 149 -19.04 -4.06 6.27
C PHE A 149 -17.54 -4.41 6.32
N LEU A 150 -17.20 -5.67 6.07
CA LEU A 150 -15.81 -6.15 6.09
C LEU A 150 -14.94 -5.39 5.10
N HIS A 151 -15.44 -5.13 3.89
CA HIS A 151 -14.74 -4.36 2.87
C HIS A 151 -14.40 -2.95 3.37
N VAL A 152 -15.41 -2.21 3.84
CA VAL A 152 -15.22 -0.82 4.30
C VAL A 152 -14.32 -0.77 5.53
N TYR A 153 -14.54 -1.65 6.50
CA TYR A 153 -13.73 -1.78 7.70
C TYR A 153 -12.27 -2.07 7.37
N HIS A 154 -12.03 -3.08 6.52
CA HIS A 154 -10.68 -3.48 6.10
C HIS A 154 -9.94 -2.30 5.48
N HIS A 155 -10.49 -1.67 4.44
CA HIS A 155 -9.84 -0.55 3.75
C HIS A 155 -9.57 0.65 4.69
N ALA A 156 -10.47 0.96 5.63
CA ALA A 156 -10.23 2.03 6.59
C ALA A 156 -9.11 1.69 7.58
N VAL A 157 -9.10 0.47 8.12
CA VAL A 157 -8.15 0.07 9.18
C VAL A 157 -6.75 -0.18 8.62
N VAL A 158 -6.62 -0.80 7.44
CA VAL A 158 -5.28 -1.10 6.89
C VAL A 158 -4.46 0.16 6.62
N VAL A 159 -5.09 1.27 6.22
CA VAL A 159 -4.40 2.56 6.03
C VAL A 159 -3.87 3.10 7.36
N VAL A 160 -4.68 3.03 8.43
CA VAL A 160 -4.25 3.43 9.79
C VAL A 160 -3.13 2.53 10.28
N MET A 161 -3.24 1.23 10.09
CA MET A 161 -2.21 0.26 10.48
C MET A 161 -0.88 0.53 9.77
N CYS A 162 -0.90 0.77 8.46
CA CYS A 162 0.31 1.10 7.70
C CYS A 162 0.99 2.37 8.21
N TYR A 163 0.22 3.41 8.49
CA TYR A 163 0.74 4.65 9.07
C TYR A 163 1.39 4.42 10.44
N LEU A 164 0.71 3.68 11.34
CA LEU A 164 1.23 3.39 12.68
C LEU A 164 2.51 2.59 12.58
N TRP A 165 2.56 1.58 11.71
CA TRP A 165 3.72 0.74 11.53
C TRP A 165 4.93 1.50 10.97
N LEU A 166 4.72 2.43 10.02
CA LEU A 166 5.74 3.36 9.55
C LEU A 166 6.25 4.26 10.68
N SER A 167 5.32 4.87 11.42
CA SER A 167 5.65 5.85 12.47
C SER A 167 6.36 5.22 13.67
N SER A 168 6.05 3.96 13.99
CA SER A 168 6.65 3.25 15.12
C SER A 168 7.80 2.32 14.73
N SER A 169 8.18 2.25 13.45
CA SER A 169 9.13 1.26 12.93
C SER A 169 8.80 -0.17 13.37
N GLN A 170 7.53 -0.55 13.20
CA GLN A 170 7.00 -1.80 13.74
C GLN A 170 7.73 -3.01 13.15
N THR A 171 8.03 -3.98 14.01
CA THR A 171 8.54 -5.30 13.60
C THR A 171 7.50 -6.03 12.74
N LEU A 172 7.90 -7.09 12.03
CA LEU A 172 7.06 -7.86 11.09
C LEU A 172 6.53 -7.09 9.88
N PHE A 173 6.68 -5.76 9.83
CA PHE A 173 6.16 -4.93 8.76
C PHE A 173 6.61 -5.40 7.36
N PRO A 174 7.89 -5.70 7.09
CA PRO A 174 8.33 -6.10 5.75
C PRO A 174 7.68 -7.42 5.31
N VAL A 175 7.53 -8.37 6.24
CA VAL A 175 6.86 -9.65 5.98
C VAL A 175 5.38 -9.43 5.66
N ALA A 176 4.70 -8.60 6.45
CA ALA A 176 3.30 -8.25 6.22
C ALA A 176 3.08 -7.56 4.87
N LEU A 177 3.99 -6.64 4.50
CA LEU A 177 3.97 -5.96 3.20
C LEU A 177 4.17 -6.96 2.06
N VAL A 178 5.24 -7.76 2.09
CA VAL A 178 5.56 -8.70 0.99
C VAL A 178 4.46 -9.72 0.81
N THR A 179 3.92 -10.26 1.91
CA THR A 179 2.80 -11.23 1.85
C THR A 179 1.53 -10.61 1.30
N ASN A 180 1.13 -9.41 1.78
CA ASN A 180 -0.04 -8.72 1.27
C ASN A 180 0.11 -8.34 -0.21
N ALA A 181 1.24 -7.76 -0.59
CA ALA A 181 1.54 -7.39 -1.97
C ALA A 181 1.51 -8.61 -2.90
N SER A 182 2.07 -9.75 -2.47
CA SER A 182 2.04 -10.99 -3.25
C SER A 182 0.61 -11.52 -3.45
N VAL A 183 -0.24 -11.46 -2.42
CA VAL A 183 -1.67 -11.81 -2.55
C VAL A 183 -2.38 -10.84 -3.49
N HIS A 184 -2.07 -9.54 -3.42
CA HIS A 184 -2.66 -8.52 -4.30
C HIS A 184 -2.25 -8.72 -5.78
N VAL A 185 -1.03 -9.19 -6.05
CA VAL A 185 -0.63 -9.60 -7.42
C VAL A 185 -1.60 -10.67 -7.95
N LEU A 186 -1.95 -11.68 -7.14
CA LEU A 186 -2.89 -12.72 -7.57
C LEU A 186 -4.34 -12.24 -7.64
N MET A 187 -4.73 -11.28 -6.79
CA MET A 187 -6.08 -10.74 -6.74
C MET A 187 -6.41 -9.86 -7.96
N TYR A 188 -5.45 -9.06 -8.42
CA TYR A 188 -5.64 -8.10 -9.51
C TYR A 188 -5.20 -8.58 -10.90
N ALA A 189 -4.60 -9.78 -10.99
CA ALA A 189 -4.29 -10.45 -12.26
C ALA A 189 -5.56 -10.92 -12.98
#